data_AF-A0A6N9H7N7-F1
#
_entry.id   AF-A0A6N9H7N7-F1
#
_cell.length_a   1.000
_cell.length_b   1.000
_cell.length_c   1.000
_cell.angle_alpha   90.00
_cell.angle_beta   90.00
_cell.angle_gamma   90.00
#
_symmetry.space_group_name_H-M   'P 1'
#
loop_
_entity.id
_entity.type
_entity.pdbx_description
1 polymer ?
#
loop_
_entity_poly.entity_id
_entity_poly.type
_entity_poly.pdbx_seq_one_letter_code
_entity_poly.pdbx_strand_id
1 'polypeptide(L)'
;MLKGFRDFILRGNVIELAVAVIIGAAFTAIVTAISDKLIQPLIASLGAADMGGLGFAIRPGNDATFLDFGAVITAVINFLIVAAVVYFVIVLPMNKFNEMRARGQVAEEVPPTSEELLLEIRDLLAAQQQGGVAPHVGQQTPGTPIVDQGGTPPRH
;
A
#
# COMPACT_ATOMS: atom_id res chain seq x y z
N MET A 1 5.69 29.52 10.30
CA MET A 1 4.71 28.48 10.67
C MET A 1 3.95 27.95 9.46
N LEU A 2 3.14 28.76 8.76
CA LEU A 2 2.36 28.31 7.58
C LEU A 2 3.20 27.67 6.46
N LYS A 3 4.39 28.21 6.17
CA LYS A 3 5.29 27.67 5.14
C LYS A 3 5.83 26.28 5.52
N GLY A 4 6.30 26.12 6.76
CA GLY A 4 6.76 24.82 7.28
C GLY A 4 5.64 23.78 7.43
N PHE A 5 4.40 24.21 7.70
CA PHE A 5 3.23 23.32 7.68
C PHE A 5 2.88 22.87 6.27
N ARG A 6 2.92 23.78 5.28
CA ARG A 6 2.77 23.42 3.87
C ARG A 6 3.84 22.44 3.42
N ASP A 7 5.10 22.68 3.76
CA ASP A 7 6.23 21.80 3.41
C ASP A 7 6.14 20.43 4.11
N PHE A 8 5.49 20.36 5.27
CA PHE A 8 5.21 19.11 5.97
C PHE A 8 4.09 18.30 5.29
N ILE A 9 2.97 18.96 4.92
CA ILE A 9 1.87 18.32 4.21
C ILE A 9 2.31 17.88 2.81
N LEU A 10 3.07 18.71 2.09
CA LEU A 10 3.58 18.37 0.75
C LEU A 10 4.56 17.19 0.74
N ARG A 11 4.97 16.68 1.91
CA ARG A 11 5.66 15.40 2.03
C ARG A 11 4.62 14.30 1.76
N GLY A 12 4.49 13.89 0.49
CA GLY A 12 3.39 13.08 -0.07
C GLY A 12 2.85 11.94 0.81
N ASN A 13 3.74 11.24 1.52
CA ASN A 13 3.37 10.22 2.51
C ASN A 13 2.31 10.69 3.53
N VAL A 14 2.34 11.95 4.00
CA VAL A 14 1.37 12.46 4.98
C VAL A 14 -0.01 12.66 4.36
N ILE A 15 -0.08 13.17 3.13
CA ILE A 15 -1.35 13.38 2.41
C ILE A 15 -2.02 12.04 2.13
N GLU A 16 -1.26 11.07 1.61
CA GLU A 16 -1.78 9.74 1.28
C GLU A 16 -2.36 9.05 2.52
N LEU A 17 -1.62 9.08 3.64
CA LEU A 17 -2.12 8.51 4.89
C LEU A 17 -3.33 9.27 5.44
N ALA A 18 -3.34 10.61 5.36
CA ALA A 18 -4.47 11.41 5.83
C ALA A 18 -5.74 11.11 5.03
N VAL A 19 -5.63 11.03 3.70
CA VAL A 19 -6.75 10.70 2.80
C VAL A 19 -7.27 9.30 3.10
N ALA A 20 -6.38 8.31 3.26
CA ALA A 20 -6.76 6.94 3.60
C ALA A 20 -7.58 6.87 4.90
N VAL A 21 -7.16 7.57 5.95
CA VAL A 21 -7.86 7.61 7.24
C VAL A 21 -9.23 8.27 7.13
N ILE A 22 -9.32 9.42 6.43
CA ILE A 22 -10.60 10.15 6.25
C ILE A 22 -11.60 9.30 5.47
N ILE A 23 -11.18 8.69 4.37
CA ILE A 23 -12.04 7.82 3.55
C ILE A 23 -12.47 6.59 4.35
N GLY A 24 -11.54 5.95 5.08
CA GLY A 24 -11.84 4.80 5.92
C GLY A 24 -12.88 5.12 7.00
N ALA A 25 -12.77 6.28 7.66
CA ALA A 25 -13.73 6.72 8.66
C ALA A 25 -15.11 7.02 8.04
N ALA A 26 -15.15 7.73 6.91
CA ALA A 26 -16.39 8.05 6.22
C ALA A 26 -17.12 6.78 5.72
N PHE A 27 -16.38 5.83 5.15
CA PHE A 27 -16.94 4.55 4.70
C PHE A 27 -17.48 3.74 5.86
N THR A 28 -16.71 3.62 6.96
CA THR A 28 -17.17 2.94 8.18
C THR A 28 -18.47 3.55 8.69
N ALA A 29 -18.59 4.88 8.72
CA ALA A 29 -19.81 5.56 9.14
C ALA A 29 -21.03 5.19 8.27
N ILE A 30 -20.86 5.07 6.95
CA ILE A 30 -21.93 4.65 6.03
C ILE A 30 -22.36 3.21 6.33
N VAL A 31 -21.41 2.29 6.49
CA VAL A 31 -21.72 0.88 6.75
C VAL A 31 -22.39 0.71 8.11
N THR A 32 -21.90 1.42 9.14
CA THR A 32 -22.55 1.47 10.46
C THR A 32 -23.97 2.00 10.36
N ALA A 33 -24.20 3.09 9.63
CA ALA A 33 -25.54 3.64 9.45
C ALA A 33 -26.49 2.63 8.77
N ILE A 34 -26.03 1.90 7.77
CA ILE A 34 -26.82 0.84 7.11
C ILE A 34 -27.12 -0.29 8.09
N SER A 35 -26.12 -0.74 8.84
CA SER A 35 -26.26 -1.80 9.84
C SER A 35 -27.26 -1.41 10.93
N ASP A 36 -27.09 -0.25 11.53
CA ASP A 36 -27.91 0.24 12.64
C ASP A 36 -29.34 0.59 12.20
N LYS A 37 -29.53 1.13 11.00
CA LYS A 37 -30.84 1.61 10.54
C LYS A 37 -31.63 0.60 9.73
N LEU A 38 -30.98 -0.36 9.07
CA LEU A 38 -31.66 -1.37 8.26
C LEU A 38 -31.54 -2.76 8.87
N ILE A 39 -30.34 -3.19 9.26
CA ILE A 39 -30.12 -4.57 9.69
C ILE A 39 -30.58 -4.81 11.13
N GLN A 40 -30.25 -3.92 12.07
CA GLN A 40 -30.68 -4.07 13.47
C GLN A 40 -32.21 -4.15 13.62
N PRO A 41 -33.04 -3.30 12.97
CA PRO A 41 -34.49 -3.42 13.05
C PRO A 41 -35.02 -4.74 12.46
N LEU A 42 -34.39 -5.26 11.41
CA LEU A 42 -34.75 -6.57 10.82
C LEU A 42 -34.38 -7.73 11.75
N ILE A 43 -33.24 -7.67 12.42
CA ILE A 43 -32.85 -8.68 13.41
C ILE A 43 -33.76 -8.61 14.63
N ALA A 44 -34.08 -7.40 15.10
CA ALA A 44 -35.01 -7.19 16.19
C ALA A 44 -36.39 -7.76 15.84
N SER A 45 -36.93 -7.48 14.66
CA SER A 45 -38.26 -7.95 14.24
C SER A 45 -38.37 -9.47 14.10
N LEU A 46 -37.26 -10.18 13.85
CA LEU A 46 -37.21 -11.66 13.81
C LEU A 46 -37.17 -12.32 15.20
N GLY A 47 -37.36 -11.56 16.29
CA GLY A 47 -37.50 -12.09 17.63
C GLY A 47 -36.28 -11.91 18.53
N ALA A 48 -35.27 -11.18 18.08
CA ALA A 48 -34.16 -10.74 18.93
C ALA A 48 -34.38 -9.33 19.53
N ALA A 49 -35.59 -8.77 19.38
CA ALA A 49 -35.97 -7.43 19.85
C ALA A 49 -35.86 -7.22 21.37
N ASP A 50 -35.59 -8.27 22.16
CA ASP A 50 -35.46 -8.15 23.61
C ASP A 50 -34.09 -8.61 24.13
N MET A 51 -33.03 -8.42 23.32
CA MET A 51 -31.65 -8.52 23.82
C MET A 51 -31.34 -7.49 24.93
N GLY A 52 -32.19 -6.49 25.16
CA GLY A 52 -32.11 -5.58 26.30
C GLY A 52 -32.38 -6.23 27.67
N GLY A 53 -32.87 -7.49 27.69
CA GLY A 53 -33.16 -8.24 28.92
C GLY A 53 -32.06 -9.19 29.39
N LEU A 54 -30.98 -9.37 28.63
CA LEU A 54 -29.88 -10.30 29.00
C LEU A 54 -28.88 -9.72 30.00
N GLY A 55 -29.10 -8.48 30.44
CA GLY A 55 -28.21 -7.79 31.35
C GLY A 55 -28.59 -7.94 32.81
N PHE A 56 -27.57 -7.98 33.67
CA PHE A 56 -27.77 -7.94 35.12
C PHE A 56 -26.93 -6.82 35.74
N ALA A 57 -27.48 -6.17 36.76
CA ALA A 57 -26.74 -5.20 37.55
C ALA A 57 -25.89 -5.93 38.59
N ILE A 58 -24.57 -5.69 38.59
CA ILE A 58 -23.68 -6.24 39.63
C ILE A 58 -24.04 -5.63 41.00
N ARG A 59 -24.49 -4.37 41.03
CA ARG A 59 -24.98 -3.68 42.23
C ARG A 59 -26.41 -3.17 42.01
N PRO A 60 -27.40 -3.62 42.79
CA PRO A 60 -28.78 -3.13 42.65
C PRO A 60 -28.84 -1.61 42.85
N GLY A 61 -29.47 -0.90 41.93
CA GLY A 61 -29.66 0.56 42.00
C GLY A 61 -28.48 1.41 41.51
N ASN A 62 -27.46 0.82 40.89
CA ASN A 62 -26.40 1.57 40.20
C ASN A 62 -26.36 1.20 38.71
N ASP A 63 -26.90 2.08 37.87
CA ASP A 63 -26.94 1.93 36.42
C ASP A 63 -25.55 1.80 35.79
N ALA A 64 -24.50 2.36 36.43
CA ALA A 64 -23.12 2.19 35.97
C ALA A 64 -22.56 0.76 36.14
N THR A 65 -23.28 -0.11 36.85
CA THR A 65 -22.90 -1.52 37.05
C THR A 65 -23.77 -2.50 36.28
N PHE A 66 -24.62 -2.00 35.37
CA PHE A 66 -25.43 -2.83 34.48
C PHE A 66 -24.57 -3.40 33.36
N LEU A 67 -24.49 -4.73 33.26
CA LEU A 67 -23.81 -5.41 32.17
C LEU A 67 -24.84 -5.75 31.09
N ASP A 68 -24.77 -5.10 29.94
CA ASP A 68 -25.66 -5.37 28.80
C ASP A 68 -25.01 -6.36 27.81
N PHE A 69 -25.32 -7.64 27.97
CA PHE A 69 -24.86 -8.67 27.03
C PHE A 69 -25.50 -8.55 25.65
N GLY A 70 -26.69 -7.96 25.56
CA GLY A 70 -27.37 -7.70 24.29
C GLY A 70 -26.63 -6.69 23.43
N ALA A 71 -26.10 -5.62 24.06
CA ALA A 71 -25.26 -4.64 23.39
C ALA A 71 -23.99 -5.29 22.82
N VAL A 72 -23.37 -6.23 23.54
CA VAL A 72 -22.17 -6.94 23.05
C VAL A 72 -22.48 -7.82 21.85
N ILE A 73 -23.56 -8.61 21.89
CA ILE A 73 -23.97 -9.45 20.74
C ILE A 73 -24.31 -8.58 19.53
N THR A 74 -25.01 -7.48 19.75
CA THR A 74 -25.33 -6.50 18.69
C THR A 74 -24.06 -5.92 18.07
N ALA A 75 -23.07 -5.56 18.89
CA ALA A 75 -21.78 -5.06 18.41
C ALA A 75 -21.01 -6.11 17.58
N VAL A 76 -21.04 -7.38 17.98
CA VAL A 76 -20.42 -8.48 17.22
C VAL A 76 -21.10 -8.68 15.87
N ILE A 77 -22.43 -8.68 15.84
CA ILE A 77 -23.19 -8.77 14.58
C ILE A 77 -22.84 -7.60 13.66
N ASN A 78 -22.80 -6.37 14.20
CA ASN A 78 -22.44 -5.18 13.44
C ASN A 78 -21.03 -5.30 12.85
N PHE A 79 -20.04 -5.75 13.65
CA PHE A 79 -18.68 -6.00 13.19
C PHE A 79 -18.63 -7.01 12.04
N LEU A 80 -19.38 -8.12 12.11
CA LEU A 80 -19.44 -9.11 11.05
C LEU A 80 -20.05 -8.56 9.76
N ILE A 81 -21.09 -7.72 9.86
CA ILE A 81 -21.70 -7.05 8.71
C ILE A 81 -20.69 -6.12 8.04
N VAL A 82 -20.01 -5.27 8.83
CA VAL A 82 -18.99 -4.34 8.30
C VAL A 82 -17.88 -5.11 7.60
N ALA A 83 -17.36 -6.16 8.25
CA ALA A 83 -16.32 -7.01 7.67
C ALA A 83 -16.78 -7.68 6.37
N ALA A 84 -18.02 -8.18 6.31
CA ALA A 84 -18.58 -8.78 5.11
C ALA A 84 -18.68 -7.76 3.96
N VAL A 85 -19.19 -6.55 4.23
CA VAL A 85 -19.30 -5.49 3.20
C VAL A 85 -17.91 -5.10 2.69
N VAL A 86 -16.94 -4.87 3.57
CA VAL A 86 -15.55 -4.54 3.18
C VAL A 86 -14.95 -5.67 2.33
N TYR A 87 -15.16 -6.93 2.74
CA TYR A 87 -14.65 -8.08 2.00
C TYR A 87 -15.26 -8.17 0.60
N PHE A 88 -16.58 -8.07 0.47
CA PHE A 88 -17.25 -8.21 -0.83
C PHE A 88 -17.04 -7.02 -1.77
N VAL A 89 -16.96 -5.79 -1.24
CA VAL A 89 -16.87 -4.56 -2.05
C VAL A 89 -15.42 -4.21 -2.40
N ILE A 90 -14.46 -4.51 -1.53
CA ILE A 90 -13.05 -4.11 -1.74
C ILE A 90 -12.17 -5.34 -1.98
N VAL A 91 -12.15 -6.29 -1.04
CA VAL A 91 -11.19 -7.40 -1.07
C VAL A 91 -11.45 -8.37 -2.23
N LEU A 92 -12.70 -8.75 -2.45
CA LEU A 92 -13.09 -9.70 -3.48
C LEU A 92 -12.81 -9.19 -4.91
N PRO A 93 -13.20 -7.96 -5.30
CA PRO A 93 -12.82 -7.43 -6.61
C PRO A 93 -11.32 -7.23 -6.73
N MET A 94 -10.64 -6.73 -5.68
CA MET A 94 -9.20 -6.53 -5.71
C MET A 94 -8.44 -7.86 -5.88
N ASN A 95 -8.88 -8.93 -5.21
CA ASN A 95 -8.35 -10.28 -5.43
C ASN A 95 -8.62 -10.78 -6.86
N LYS A 96 -9.82 -10.55 -7.40
CA LYS A 96 -10.16 -10.90 -8.79
C LYS A 96 -9.30 -10.14 -9.80
N PHE A 97 -9.11 -8.83 -9.63
CA PHE A 97 -8.26 -8.02 -10.49
C PHE A 97 -6.79 -8.46 -10.43
N ASN A 98 -6.28 -8.75 -9.23
CA ASN A 98 -4.92 -9.29 -9.08
C ASN A 98 -4.77 -10.66 -9.77
N GLU A 99 -5.76 -11.54 -9.67
CA GLU A 99 -5.76 -12.83 -10.37
C GLU A 99 -5.85 -12.66 -11.89
N MET A 100 -6.59 -11.67 -12.39
CA MET A 100 -6.64 -11.32 -13.81
C MET A 100 -5.32 -10.73 -14.31
N ARG A 101 -4.63 -9.92 -13.48
CA ARG A 101 -3.29 -9.37 -13.76
C ARG A 101 -2.24 -10.48 -13.78
N ALA A 102 -2.28 -11.40 -12.81
CA ALA A 102 -1.42 -12.59 -12.78
C ALA A 102 -1.64 -13.53 -13.97
N ARG A 103 -2.84 -13.54 -14.56
CA ARG A 103 -3.18 -14.27 -15.79
C ARG A 103 -2.91 -13.49 -17.08
N GLY A 104 -2.29 -12.31 -17.01
CA GLY A 104 -1.86 -11.51 -18.16
C GLY A 104 -2.99 -10.87 -18.98
N GLN A 105 -4.22 -10.78 -18.42
CA GLN A 105 -5.40 -10.33 -19.16
C GLN A 105 -5.67 -8.82 -19.07
N VAL A 106 -4.98 -8.11 -18.18
CA VAL A 106 -5.12 -6.65 -18.00
C VAL A 106 -3.72 -6.05 -17.85
N ALA A 107 -3.15 -5.62 -18.98
CA ALA A 107 -1.99 -4.73 -18.99
C ALA A 107 -2.51 -3.32 -18.75
N GLU A 108 -2.53 -2.90 -17.49
CA GLU A 108 -2.66 -1.49 -17.17
C GLU A 108 -1.27 -0.87 -17.29
N GLU A 109 -1.15 0.25 -18.00
CA GLU A 109 0.08 1.06 -18.11
C GLU A 109 0.41 1.67 -16.73
N VAL A 110 0.81 0.82 -15.79
CA VAL A 110 1.48 1.27 -14.58
C VAL A 110 2.92 1.55 -15.00
N PRO A 111 3.45 2.76 -14.77
CA PRO A 111 4.85 3.03 -15.03
C PRO A 111 5.71 2.00 -14.28
N PRO A 112 6.78 1.48 -14.88
CA PRO A 112 7.57 0.42 -14.30
C PRO A 112 8.05 0.84 -12.91
N THR A 113 7.88 -0.06 -11.96
CA THR A 113 8.38 0.14 -10.60
C THR A 113 9.90 0.23 -10.62
N SER A 114 10.48 0.90 -9.62
CA SER A 114 11.94 0.98 -9.50
C SER A 114 12.60 -0.42 -9.49
N GLU A 115 11.93 -1.42 -8.94
CA GLU A 115 12.41 -2.80 -8.94
C GLU A 115 12.43 -3.43 -10.33
N GLU A 116 11.40 -3.20 -11.14
CA GLU A 116 11.34 -3.65 -12.54
C GLU A 116 12.42 -2.97 -13.39
N LEU A 117 12.62 -1.66 -13.20
CA LEU A 117 13.71 -0.93 -13.86
C LEU A 117 15.09 -1.44 -13.46
N LEU A 118 15.29 -1.76 -12.17
CA LEU A 118 16.54 -2.34 -11.70
C LEU A 118 16.77 -3.76 -12.25
N LEU A 119 15.71 -4.55 -12.43
CA LEU A 119 15.73 -5.84 -13.10
C LEU A 119 16.15 -5.69 -14.57
N GLU A 120 15.53 -4.76 -15.29
CA GLU A 120 15.86 -4.46 -16.68
C GLU A 120 17.33 -4.00 -16.80
N ILE A 121 17.78 -3.09 -15.93
CA ILE A 121 19.18 -2.63 -15.89
C ILE A 121 20.13 -3.80 -15.61
N ARG A 122 19.81 -4.68 -14.65
CA ARG A 122 20.62 -5.88 -14.35
C ARG A 122 20.75 -6.77 -15.58
N ASP A 123 19.64 -7.03 -16.27
CA ASP A 123 19.61 -7.90 -17.43
C ASP A 123 20.37 -7.29 -18.61
N LEU A 124 20.25 -5.97 -18.81
CA LEU A 124 21.05 -5.21 -19.80
C LEU A 124 22.55 -5.24 -19.48
N LEU A 125 22.95 -5.10 -18.20
CA LEU A 125 24.35 -5.20 -17.79
C LEU A 125 24.89 -6.63 -17.96
N ALA A 126 24.10 -7.65 -17.62
CA ALA A 126 24.49 -9.04 -17.81
C ALA A 126 24.69 -9.37 -19.30
N ALA A 127 23.81 -8.87 -20.16
CA ALA A 127 23.95 -9.00 -21.61
C ALA A 127 25.20 -8.27 -22.15
N GLN A 128 25.51 -7.07 -21.63
CA GLN A 128 26.75 -6.36 -21.98
C GLN A 128 28.02 -7.09 -21.52
N GLN A 129 28.03 -7.66 -20.32
CA GLN A 129 29.18 -8.42 -19.82
C GLN A 129 29.43 -9.69 -20.62
N GLN A 130 28.38 -10.34 -21.14
CA GLN A 130 28.50 -11.51 -22.01
C GLN A 130 28.92 -11.14 -23.44
N GLY A 131 28.53 -9.97 -23.96
CA GLY A 131 28.98 -9.44 -25.25
C GLY A 131 30.38 -8.79 -25.23
N GLY A 132 30.94 -8.52 -24.04
CA GLY A 132 32.23 -7.87 -23.83
C GLY A 132 33.46 -8.78 -23.90
N VAL A 133 33.29 -10.10 -24.10
CA VAL A 133 34.41 -11.03 -24.31
C VAL A 133 34.73 -11.16 -25.80
N ALA A 134 34.96 -10.03 -26.47
CA ALA A 134 35.78 -10.04 -27.67
C ALA A 134 37.24 -10.07 -27.19
N PRO A 135 38.08 -11.04 -27.59
CA PRO A 135 39.46 -11.05 -27.16
C PRO A 135 40.11 -9.78 -27.72
N HIS A 136 40.58 -8.91 -26.82
CA HIS A 136 41.52 -7.86 -27.15
C HIS A 136 42.81 -8.54 -27.64
N VAL A 137 42.84 -8.90 -28.92
CA VAL A 137 44.06 -9.26 -29.63
C VAL A 137 44.90 -7.99 -29.64
N GLY A 138 45.93 -7.97 -28.80
CA GLY A 138 46.88 -6.87 -28.71
C GLY A 138 47.50 -6.62 -30.08
N GLN A 139 47.07 -5.53 -30.71
CA GLN A 139 47.82 -4.94 -31.82
C GLN A 139 49.05 -4.27 -31.23
N GLN A 140 50.12 -5.05 -31.13
CA GLN A 140 51.46 -4.55 -30.91
C GLN A 140 51.84 -3.70 -32.12
N THR A 141 51.84 -2.38 -31.96
CA THR A 141 52.40 -1.43 -32.91
C THR A 141 53.91 -1.65 -32.95
N PRO A 142 54.55 -1.87 -34.12
CA PRO A 142 56.01 -1.97 -34.20
C PRO A 142 56.65 -0.64 -33.78
N GLY A 143 57.54 -0.70 -32.79
CA GLY A 143 58.18 0.47 -32.20
C GLY A 143 59.06 1.23 -33.18
N THR A 144 58.86 2.54 -33.25
CA THR A 144 59.79 3.50 -33.88
C THR A 144 60.91 3.84 -32.87
N PRO A 145 62.20 3.85 -33.27
CA PRO A 145 63.28 4.14 -32.33
C PRO A 145 63.26 5.61 -31.89
N ILE A 146 63.42 5.83 -30.59
CA ILE A 146 63.58 7.16 -29.98
C ILE A 146 64.96 7.70 -30.39
N VAL A 147 64.98 8.80 -31.16
CA VAL A 147 66.19 9.57 -31.42
C VAL A 147 66.38 10.56 -30.28
N ASP A 148 67.45 10.32 -29.52
CA ASP A 148 68.05 11.22 -28.55
C ASP A 148 68.59 12.48 -29.27
N GLN A 149 68.05 13.66 -28.94
CA GLN A 149 68.70 14.94 -29.23
C GLN A 149 68.77 15.75 -27.95
N GLY A 150 69.91 15.62 -27.26
CA GLY A 150 70.31 16.54 -26.22
C GLY A 150 70.68 17.93 -26.77
N GLY A 151 70.49 18.95 -25.93
CA GLY A 151 71.44 20.06 -25.85
C GLY A 151 70.97 21.46 -26.24
N THR A 152 70.43 22.19 -25.24
CA THR A 152 70.81 23.58 -24.85
C THR A 152 70.51 24.80 -25.78
N PRO A 153 70.47 26.07 -25.30
CA PRO A 153 69.41 26.68 -24.50
C PRO A 153 69.09 28.13 -25.03
N PRO A 154 68.76 29.21 -24.25
CA PRO A 154 67.69 30.15 -24.60
C PRO A 154 68.16 31.56 -25.03
N ARG A 155 67.34 32.28 -25.81
CA ARG A 155 67.37 33.74 -26.06
C ARG A 155 65.97 34.13 -26.58
N HIS A 156 65.25 35.16 -26.16
CA HIS A 156 65.47 36.39 -25.40
C HIS A 156 64.24 36.67 -24.53
#